data_AF-A0A4P5YUV7-F1
#
_entry.id   AF-A0A4P5YUV7-F1
#
_cell.length_a   1.000
_cell.length_b   1.000
_cell.length_c   1.000
_cell.angle_alpha   90.00
_cell.angle_beta   90.00
_cell.angle_gamma   90.00
#
_symmetry.space_group_name_H-M   'P 1'
#
loop_
_entity.id
_entity.type
_entity.pdbx_description
1 polymer ?
#
loop_
_entity_poly.entity_id
_entity_poly.type
_entity_poly.pdbx_seq_one_letter_code
_entity_poly.pdbx_strand_id
1 'polypeptide(L)'
;MKSLLPLLLAASLLAAEPPADDLGRLDARELHNRGTRRLADGDLAGAEEALRASLGRDLDDLRTPALHNLGHVRFGKGRATLGGKTNGDVTELSIARSYLEAADADIADMQDQITLLDRAKAAGKEPDYVPAVAALGQGIDTYRTVKKLLPKEEAMLAKRTGVLAAWTRSVGDFRGAHELDPRDQESKANADAIDELLRSLERETRQLADAVVAQRLKQEELREVIRELIKRIPDDKLPQNAEGDGEDDENFLPEDRQKPGAGSGKREPRSGEEQKMTEQEARGALEGLKNEFGRKMPAGEKPGADGEGKPGKPNAKKGKDY
;
A
#
# COMPACT_ATOMS: atom_id res chain seq x y z
N MET A 1 58.61 -12.06 -21.21
CA MET A 1 58.72 -13.21 -20.29
C MET A 1 58.15 -12.81 -18.94
N LYS A 2 57.19 -13.60 -18.44
CA LYS A 2 56.66 -13.63 -17.06
C LYS A 2 55.83 -12.40 -16.65
N SER A 3 54.67 -12.49 -16.01
CA SER A 3 53.78 -13.61 -15.70
C SER A 3 52.44 -13.00 -15.28
N LEU A 4 51.37 -13.60 -15.77
CA LEU A 4 49.99 -13.52 -15.28
C LEU A 4 49.87 -13.58 -13.75
N LEU A 5 48.99 -12.75 -13.18
CA LEU A 5 48.09 -13.10 -12.05
C LEU A 5 47.16 -11.91 -11.71
N PRO A 6 45.84 -11.98 -11.97
CA PRO A 6 44.87 -11.23 -11.19
C PRO A 6 44.41 -12.12 -10.02
N LEU A 7 44.71 -11.67 -8.80
CA LEU A 7 44.22 -12.27 -7.56
C LEU A 7 42.69 -12.05 -7.50
N LEU A 8 41.92 -13.11 -7.68
CA LEU A 8 40.48 -13.14 -7.42
C LEU A 8 40.24 -12.92 -5.92
N LEU A 9 39.85 -11.72 -5.54
CA LEU A 9 39.34 -11.42 -4.21
C LEU A 9 37.91 -11.96 -4.12
N ALA A 10 37.77 -13.21 -3.71
CA ALA A 10 36.47 -13.78 -3.36
C ALA A 10 35.98 -13.10 -2.07
N ALA A 11 35.11 -12.10 -2.22
CA ALA A 11 34.31 -11.57 -1.12
C ALA A 11 33.32 -12.67 -0.69
N SER A 12 33.74 -13.52 0.23
CA SER A 12 32.84 -14.35 1.01
C SER A 12 31.97 -13.43 1.88
N LEU A 13 30.81 -13.06 1.33
CA LEU A 13 29.65 -12.62 2.11
C LEU A 13 29.28 -13.78 3.04
N LEU A 14 29.87 -13.81 4.24
CA LEU A 14 29.20 -14.45 5.36
C LEU A 14 27.94 -13.64 5.59
N ALA A 15 26.80 -14.16 5.12
CA ALA A 15 25.52 -13.84 5.72
C ALA A 15 25.63 -14.25 7.18
N ALA A 16 25.90 -13.29 8.06
CA ALA A 16 25.76 -13.48 9.48
C ALA A 16 24.29 -13.85 9.71
N GLU A 17 24.04 -15.09 10.15
CA GLU A 17 22.72 -15.46 10.66
C GLU A 17 22.35 -14.43 11.73
N PRO A 18 21.12 -13.86 11.69
CA PRO A 18 20.68 -13.02 12.79
C PRO A 18 20.79 -13.84 14.08
N PRO A 19 21.39 -13.30 15.16
CA PRO A 19 21.51 -14.07 16.39
C PRO A 19 20.12 -14.51 16.80
N ALA A 20 19.95 -15.82 17.03
CA ALA A 20 18.70 -16.37 17.53
C ALA A 20 18.31 -15.60 18.79
N ASP A 21 17.27 -14.76 18.69
CA ASP A 21 16.81 -13.90 19.77
C ASP A 21 15.99 -14.76 20.74
N ASP A 22 16.69 -15.58 21.53
CA ASP A 22 16.04 -16.45 22.51
C ASP A 22 15.67 -15.66 23.77
N LEU A 23 14.69 -14.76 23.62
CA LEU A 23 14.06 -14.02 24.72
C LEU A 23 13.45 -14.97 25.78
N GLY A 24 13.16 -16.22 25.38
CA GLY A 24 12.60 -17.24 26.26
C GLY A 24 13.56 -17.65 27.39
N ARG A 25 14.87 -17.59 27.15
CA ARG A 25 15.93 -17.96 28.11
C ARG A 25 16.32 -16.84 29.07
N LEU A 26 15.91 -15.61 28.80
CA LEU A 26 16.30 -14.46 29.59
C LEU A 26 15.33 -14.21 30.74
N ASP A 27 15.88 -13.76 31.87
CA ASP A 27 15.08 -13.30 32.99
C ASP A 27 14.49 -11.89 32.76
N ALA A 28 13.63 -11.44 33.68
CA ALA A 28 12.96 -10.15 33.57
C ALA A 28 13.93 -8.96 33.44
N ARG A 29 15.05 -8.99 34.19
CA ARG A 29 16.03 -7.90 34.24
C ARG A 29 16.92 -7.90 33.01
N GLU A 30 17.32 -9.08 32.53
CA GLU A 30 18.06 -9.23 31.27
C GLU A 30 17.23 -8.73 30.09
N LEU A 31 15.94 -9.08 30.04
CA LEU A 31 15.00 -8.57 29.04
C LEU A 31 14.85 -7.05 29.12
N HIS A 32 14.69 -6.49 30.32
CA HIS A 32 14.62 -5.04 30.53
C HIS A 32 15.89 -4.33 30.04
N ASN A 33 17.07 -4.83 30.43
CA ASN A 33 18.36 -4.27 30.05
C ASN A 33 18.64 -4.40 28.55
N ARG A 34 18.18 -5.48 27.91
CA ARG A 34 18.24 -5.65 26.45
C ARG A 34 17.34 -4.63 25.76
N GLY A 35 16.09 -4.50 26.21
CA GLY A 35 15.14 -3.55 25.67
C GLY A 35 15.61 -2.10 25.78
N THR A 36 16.17 -1.73 26.94
CA THR A 36 16.73 -0.39 27.18
C THR A 36 17.93 -0.09 26.28
N ARG A 37 18.83 -1.06 26.07
CA ARG A 37 19.95 -0.91 25.12
C ARG A 37 19.47 -0.73 23.68
N ARG A 38 18.54 -1.58 23.23
CA ARG A 38 17.94 -1.47 21.89
C ARG A 38 17.22 -0.13 21.68
N LEU A 39 16.54 0.37 22.71
CA LEU A 39 15.93 1.70 22.67
C LEU A 39 17.00 2.79 22.46
N ALA A 40 18.11 2.73 23.20
CA ALA A 40 19.23 3.66 23.04
C ALA A 40 19.88 3.57 21.64
N ASP A 41 19.94 2.36 21.07
CA ASP A 41 20.46 2.11 19.73
C ASP A 41 19.47 2.51 18.60
N GLY A 42 18.23 2.88 18.95
CA GLY A 42 17.17 3.21 17.99
C GLY A 42 16.46 2.00 17.37
N ASP A 43 16.76 0.77 17.81
CA ASP A 43 16.02 -0.43 17.44
C ASP A 43 14.69 -0.50 18.21
N LEU A 44 13.72 0.29 17.74
CA LEU A 44 12.41 0.41 18.39
C LEU A 44 11.62 -0.90 18.36
N ALA A 45 11.79 -1.73 17.31
CA ALA A 45 11.07 -2.99 17.18
C ALA A 45 11.59 -4.02 18.20
N GLY A 46 12.92 -4.22 18.23
CA GLY A 46 13.53 -5.14 19.18
C GLY A 46 13.46 -4.63 20.62
N ALA A 47 13.42 -3.31 20.84
CA ALA A 47 13.17 -2.72 22.16
C ALA A 47 11.75 -3.03 22.66
N GLU A 48 10.73 -2.86 21.82
CA GLU A 48 9.35 -3.18 22.20
C GLU A 48 9.20 -4.65 22.58
N GLU A 49 9.77 -5.55 21.76
CA GLU A 49 9.69 -6.98 21.98
C GLU A 49 10.31 -7.38 23.33
N ALA A 50 11.54 -6.93 23.60
CA ALA A 50 12.25 -7.24 24.84
C ALA A 50 11.57 -6.62 26.08
N LEU A 51 11.10 -5.37 26.01
CA LEU A 51 10.43 -4.70 27.14
C LEU A 51 9.07 -5.31 27.44
N ARG A 52 8.29 -5.72 26.41
CA ARG A 52 7.03 -6.45 26.61
C ARG A 52 7.27 -7.82 27.22
N ALA A 53 8.30 -8.53 26.77
CA ALA A 53 8.68 -9.81 27.36
C ALA A 53 9.11 -9.64 28.82
N SER A 54 9.84 -8.57 29.16
CA SER A 54 10.22 -8.22 30.54
C SER A 54 8.98 -7.98 31.41
N LEU A 55 8.04 -7.15 30.96
CA LEU A 55 6.78 -6.89 31.68
C LEU A 55 5.97 -8.17 31.90
N GLY A 56 5.93 -9.07 30.91
CA GLY A 56 5.24 -10.36 31.02
C GLY A 56 5.85 -11.33 32.04
N ARG A 57 6.99 -11.01 32.65
CA ARG A 57 7.56 -11.77 33.78
C ARG A 57 7.07 -11.28 35.14
N ASP A 58 6.25 -10.22 35.18
CA ASP A 58 5.57 -9.70 36.37
C ASP A 58 6.48 -9.40 37.58
N LEU A 59 7.68 -8.88 37.31
CA LEU A 59 8.58 -8.42 38.37
C LEU A 59 8.30 -6.95 38.71
N ASP A 60 7.71 -6.71 39.89
CA ASP A 60 7.19 -5.40 40.31
C ASP A 60 8.23 -4.27 40.19
N ASP A 61 9.48 -4.49 40.62
CA ASP A 61 10.56 -3.48 40.58
C ASP A 61 10.89 -3.00 39.16
N LEU A 62 10.58 -3.81 38.14
CA LEU A 62 10.85 -3.48 36.74
C LEU A 62 9.61 -2.95 36.01
N ARG A 63 8.42 -3.02 36.63
CA ARG A 63 7.17 -2.62 35.96
C ARG A 63 7.20 -1.14 35.57
N THR A 64 7.51 -0.26 36.52
CA THR A 64 7.60 1.20 36.27
C THR A 64 8.63 1.54 35.18
N PRO A 65 9.92 1.18 35.29
CA PRO A 65 10.90 1.55 34.27
C PRO A 65 10.64 0.88 32.91
N ALA A 66 10.05 -0.32 32.86
CA ALA A 66 9.69 -0.96 31.60
C ALA A 66 8.52 -0.26 30.90
N LEU A 67 7.50 0.20 31.65
CA LEU A 67 6.41 1.03 31.11
C LEU A 67 6.93 2.37 30.60
N HIS A 68 7.77 3.06 31.37
CA HIS A 68 8.40 4.31 30.94
C HIS A 68 9.13 4.14 29.59
N ASN A 69 9.95 3.10 29.46
CA ASN A 69 10.69 2.83 28.22
C ASN A 69 9.77 2.42 27.06
N LEU A 70 8.69 1.67 27.32
CA LEU A 70 7.69 1.34 26.29
C LEU A 70 6.95 2.57 25.78
N GLY A 71 6.68 3.55 26.65
CA GLY A 71 6.17 4.86 26.28
C GLY A 71 7.03 5.49 25.19
N HIS A 72 8.34 5.60 25.43
CA HIS A 72 9.30 6.14 24.45
C HIS A 72 9.35 5.32 23.17
N VAL A 73 9.38 3.99 23.26
CA VAL A 73 9.42 3.10 22.09
C VAL A 73 8.19 3.33 21.19
N ARG A 74 6.99 3.31 21.76
CA ARG A 74 5.74 3.44 20.98
C ARG A 74 5.57 4.85 20.41
N PHE A 75 5.96 5.87 21.16
CA PHE A 75 6.02 7.23 20.65
C PHE A 75 6.99 7.33 19.46
N GLY A 76 8.21 6.79 19.62
CA GLY A 76 9.24 6.75 18.59
C GLY A 76 8.78 6.03 17.32
N LYS A 77 8.06 4.90 17.44
CA LYS A 77 7.54 4.16 16.27
C LYS A 77 6.51 4.97 15.50
N GLY A 78 5.62 5.66 16.22
CA GLY A 78 4.66 6.58 15.58
C GLY A 78 5.38 7.72 14.88
N ARG A 79 6.39 8.32 15.52
CA ARG A 79 7.21 9.39 14.92
C ARG A 79 7.96 8.91 13.68
N ALA A 80 8.54 7.71 13.70
CA ALA A 80 9.20 7.11 12.54
C ALA A 80 8.22 6.87 11.38
N THR A 81 6.99 6.44 11.68
CA THR A 81 5.91 6.27 10.68
C THR A 81 5.51 7.59 10.02
N LEU A 82 5.60 8.71 10.75
CA LEU A 82 5.40 10.07 10.23
C LEU A 82 6.66 10.67 9.58
N GLY A 83 7.71 9.88 9.32
CA GLY A 83 8.95 10.38 8.73
C GLY A 83 9.74 11.31 9.65
N GLY A 84 9.65 11.10 10.97
CA GLY A 84 10.34 11.90 11.99
C GLY A 84 9.53 13.08 12.53
N LYS A 85 8.36 13.37 11.95
CA LYS A 85 7.49 14.48 12.33
C LYS A 85 6.57 14.11 13.50
N THR A 86 6.06 15.12 14.20
CA THR A 86 5.06 14.96 15.28
C THR A 86 3.67 15.45 14.89
N ASN A 87 3.51 15.88 13.65
CA ASN A 87 2.27 16.32 13.03
C ASN A 87 2.10 15.64 11.66
N GLY A 88 0.90 15.73 11.11
CA GLY A 88 0.64 15.38 9.72
C GLY A 88 1.34 16.37 8.77
N ASP A 89 1.51 15.95 7.52
CA ASP A 89 2.00 16.87 6.50
C ASP A 89 0.90 17.87 6.14
N VAL A 90 1.11 19.15 6.49
CA VAL A 90 0.19 20.25 6.16
C VAL A 90 0.04 20.39 4.64
N THR A 91 1.08 20.00 3.88
CA THR A 91 1.07 20.01 2.42
C THR A 91 0.04 19.03 1.87
N GLU A 92 -0.16 17.85 2.49
CA GLU A 92 -1.15 16.87 2.05
C GLU A 92 -2.57 17.44 2.12
N LEU A 93 -2.93 18.05 3.25
CA LEU A 93 -4.25 18.66 3.41
C LEU A 93 -4.44 19.87 2.48
N SER A 94 -3.39 20.67 2.29
CA SER A 94 -3.44 21.81 1.37
C SER A 94 -3.63 21.37 -0.08
N ILE A 95 -2.94 20.31 -0.51
CA ILE A 95 -3.09 19.72 -1.83
C ILE A 95 -4.52 19.18 -1.98
N ALA A 96 -5.02 18.43 -0.99
CA ALA A 96 -6.33 17.83 -1.06
C ALA A 96 -7.44 18.89 -1.24
N ARG A 97 -7.36 20.00 -0.49
CA ARG A 97 -8.27 21.14 -0.61
C ARG A 97 -8.14 21.87 -1.94
N SER A 98 -6.92 22.08 -2.43
CA SER A 98 -6.70 22.73 -3.72
C SER A 98 -7.38 21.99 -4.86
N TYR A 99 -7.39 20.65 -4.83
CA TYR A 99 -8.09 19.87 -5.86
C TYR A 99 -9.60 19.81 -5.68
N LEU A 100 -10.13 20.04 -4.48
CA LEU A 100 -11.56 20.27 -4.29
C LEU A 100 -11.99 21.58 -4.95
N GLU A 101 -11.26 22.66 -4.70
CA GLU A 101 -11.51 23.97 -5.29
C GLU A 101 -11.41 23.93 -6.82
N ALA A 102 -10.39 23.24 -7.35
CA ALA A 102 -10.25 23.03 -8.80
C ALA A 102 -11.43 22.22 -9.37
N ALA A 103 -11.83 21.12 -8.72
CA ALA A 103 -12.96 20.33 -9.17
C ALA A 103 -14.26 21.12 -9.18
N ASP A 104 -14.52 21.93 -8.14
CA ASP A 104 -15.69 22.80 -8.08
C ASP A 104 -15.73 23.82 -9.22
N ALA A 105 -14.59 24.46 -9.51
CA ALA A 105 -14.48 25.40 -10.62
C ALA A 105 -14.71 24.72 -11.97
N ASP A 106 -14.05 23.59 -12.23
CA ASP A 106 -14.18 22.87 -13.49
C ASP A 106 -15.60 22.31 -13.70
N ILE A 107 -16.23 21.83 -12.64
CA ILE A 107 -17.64 21.38 -12.67
C ILE A 107 -18.54 22.55 -13.07
N ALA A 108 -18.39 23.71 -12.43
CA ALA A 108 -19.20 24.89 -12.73
C ALA A 108 -19.00 25.36 -14.18
N ASP A 109 -17.75 25.45 -14.63
CA ASP A 109 -17.42 25.85 -16.00
C ASP A 109 -18.04 24.89 -17.03
N MET A 110 -17.90 23.58 -16.83
CA MET A 110 -18.51 22.59 -17.73
C MET A 110 -20.05 22.64 -17.71
N GLN A 111 -20.69 22.86 -16.56
CA GLN A 111 -22.14 23.01 -16.45
C GLN A 111 -22.66 24.26 -17.18
N ASP A 112 -21.91 25.37 -17.11
CA ASP A 112 -22.21 26.58 -17.88
C ASP A 112 -22.09 26.33 -19.38
N GLN A 113 -21.04 25.61 -19.82
CA GLN A 113 -20.90 25.23 -21.23
C GLN A 113 -22.03 24.32 -21.70
N ILE A 114 -22.43 23.33 -20.90
CA ILE A 114 -23.61 22.49 -21.18
C ILE A 114 -24.85 23.36 -21.45
N THR A 115 -25.11 24.33 -20.56
CA THR A 115 -26.26 25.23 -20.68
C THR A 115 -26.19 26.10 -21.93
N LEU A 116 -25.01 26.62 -22.27
CA LEU A 116 -24.80 27.44 -23.48
C LEU A 116 -25.01 26.64 -24.76
N LEU A 117 -24.46 25.42 -24.84
CA LEU A 117 -24.63 24.53 -25.98
C LEU A 117 -26.10 24.15 -26.18
N ASP A 118 -26.82 23.81 -25.09
CA ASP A 118 -28.23 23.46 -25.15
C ASP A 118 -29.10 24.63 -25.63
N ARG A 119 -28.81 25.85 -25.19
CA ARG A 119 -29.49 27.08 -25.66
C ARG A 119 -29.22 27.37 -27.13
N ALA A 120 -27.98 27.24 -27.58
CA ALA A 120 -27.63 27.46 -28.99
C ALA A 120 -28.35 26.44 -29.89
N LYS A 121 -28.34 25.16 -29.50
CA LYS A 121 -29.08 24.10 -30.19
C LYS A 121 -30.58 24.37 -30.24
N ALA A 122 -31.19 24.77 -29.13
CA ALA A 122 -32.62 25.11 -29.07
C ALA A 122 -32.96 26.33 -29.95
N ALA A 123 -32.02 27.26 -30.12
CA ALA A 123 -32.16 28.41 -31.01
C ALA A 123 -31.86 28.09 -32.49
N GLY A 124 -31.52 26.85 -32.83
CA GLY A 124 -31.13 26.45 -34.18
C GLY A 124 -29.83 27.08 -34.67
N LYS A 125 -28.95 27.50 -33.74
CA LYS A 125 -27.65 28.11 -34.04
C LYS A 125 -26.55 27.09 -33.83
N GLU A 126 -25.54 27.12 -34.70
CA GLU A 126 -24.32 26.37 -34.44
C GLU A 126 -23.60 26.96 -33.22
N PRO A 127 -23.34 26.18 -32.15
CA PRO A 127 -22.60 26.66 -31.00
C PRO A 127 -21.11 26.87 -31.31
N ASP A 128 -20.48 27.82 -30.62
CA ASP A 128 -19.03 27.83 -30.50
C ASP A 128 -18.60 26.74 -29.50
N TYR A 129 -17.86 25.76 -29.99
CA TYR A 129 -17.40 24.63 -29.20
C TYR A 129 -16.05 24.88 -28.52
N VAL A 130 -15.30 25.92 -28.89
CA VAL A 130 -13.95 26.14 -28.36
C VAL A 130 -13.94 26.27 -26.82
N PRO A 131 -14.83 27.05 -26.19
CA PRO A 131 -14.88 27.13 -24.72
C PRO A 131 -15.30 25.81 -24.07
N ALA A 132 -16.22 25.08 -24.70
CA ALA A 132 -16.69 23.76 -24.24
C ALA A 132 -15.57 22.71 -24.28
N VAL A 133 -14.77 22.69 -25.34
CA VAL A 133 -13.62 21.79 -25.48
C VAL A 133 -12.52 22.11 -24.48
N ALA A 134 -12.26 23.40 -24.22
CA ALA A 134 -11.29 23.82 -23.22
C ALA A 134 -11.71 23.41 -21.80
N ALA A 135 -12.96 23.70 -21.41
CA ALA A 135 -13.50 23.29 -20.10
C ALA A 135 -13.51 21.77 -19.93
N LEU A 136 -13.90 21.03 -20.97
CA LEU A 136 -13.86 19.56 -20.97
C LEU A 136 -12.45 19.02 -20.76
N GLY A 137 -11.46 19.56 -21.48
CA GLY A 137 -10.06 19.15 -21.35
C GLY A 137 -9.55 19.35 -19.93
N GLN A 138 -9.80 20.51 -19.33
CA GLN A 138 -9.40 20.82 -17.95
C GLN A 138 -10.10 19.91 -16.94
N GLY A 139 -11.42 19.73 -17.05
CA GLY A 139 -12.17 18.85 -16.15
C GLY A 139 -11.68 17.39 -16.17
N ILE A 140 -11.30 16.87 -17.35
CA ILE A 140 -10.70 15.54 -17.49
C ILE A 140 -9.34 15.46 -16.77
N ASP A 141 -8.49 16.48 -16.90
CA ASP A 141 -7.18 16.50 -16.26
C ASP A 141 -7.30 16.58 -14.73
N THR A 142 -8.23 17.39 -14.22
CA THR A 142 -8.55 17.47 -12.78
C THR A 142 -9.08 16.12 -12.29
N TYR A 143 -10.03 15.50 -13.00
CA TYR A 143 -10.54 14.18 -12.66
C TYR A 143 -9.43 13.14 -12.53
N ARG A 144 -8.53 13.07 -13.52
CA ARG A 144 -7.41 12.12 -13.53
C ARG A 144 -6.45 12.37 -12.39
N THR A 145 -6.20 13.64 -12.08
CA THR A 145 -5.30 14.00 -10.98
C THR A 145 -5.89 13.60 -9.64
N VAL A 146 -7.17 13.89 -9.38
CA VAL A 146 -7.89 13.45 -8.19
C VAL A 146 -7.89 11.92 -8.08
N LYS A 147 -8.19 11.20 -9.19
CA LYS A 147 -8.13 9.72 -9.25
C LYS A 147 -6.77 9.16 -8.83
N LYS A 148 -5.68 9.84 -9.20
CA LYS A 148 -4.30 9.44 -8.87
C LYS A 148 -3.89 9.78 -7.43
N LEU A 149 -4.49 10.81 -6.83
CA LEU A 149 -4.14 11.27 -5.48
C LEU A 149 -4.93 10.56 -4.39
N LEU A 150 -6.22 10.29 -4.61
CA LEU A 150 -7.12 9.65 -3.64
C LEU A 150 -6.51 8.40 -2.95
N PRO A 151 -5.94 7.41 -3.67
CA PRO A 151 -5.35 6.24 -3.03
C PRO A 151 -4.15 6.58 -2.12
N LYS A 152 -3.39 7.62 -2.47
CA LYS A 152 -2.24 8.08 -1.67
C LYS A 152 -2.72 8.74 -0.39
N GLU A 153 -3.73 9.59 -0.47
CA GLU A 153 -4.32 10.27 0.68
C GLU A 153 -4.97 9.26 1.65
N GLU A 154 -5.66 8.25 1.12
CA GLU A 154 -6.23 7.14 1.91
C GLU A 154 -5.15 6.30 2.61
N ALA A 155 -4.06 5.99 1.90
CA ALA A 155 -2.92 5.31 2.51
C ALA A 155 -2.29 6.15 3.64
N MET A 156 -2.26 7.47 3.50
CA MET A 156 -1.80 8.38 4.56
C MET A 156 -2.74 8.39 5.76
N LEU A 157 -4.05 8.39 5.56
CA LEU A 157 -5.04 8.25 6.66
C LEU A 157 -4.86 6.93 7.42
N ALA A 158 -4.62 5.82 6.71
CA ALA A 158 -4.34 4.53 7.32
C ALA A 158 -3.06 4.57 8.18
N LYS A 159 -1.98 5.18 7.67
CA LYS A 159 -0.74 5.39 8.44
C LYS A 159 -0.98 6.22 9.70
N ARG A 160 -1.67 7.36 9.59
CA ARG A 160 -1.98 8.24 10.73
C ARG A 160 -2.83 7.53 11.78
N THR A 161 -3.78 6.69 11.37
CA THR A 161 -4.58 5.87 12.29
C THR A 161 -3.70 4.91 13.12
N GLY A 162 -2.72 4.28 12.48
CA GLY A 162 -1.74 3.44 13.18
C GLY A 162 -0.88 4.23 14.17
N VAL A 163 -0.49 5.46 13.81
CA VAL A 163 0.27 6.36 14.70
C VAL A 163 -0.54 6.77 15.91
N LEU A 164 -1.81 7.17 15.71
CA LEU A 164 -2.73 7.50 16.80
C LEU A 164 -2.84 6.33 17.78
N ALA A 165 -3.04 5.11 17.30
CA ALA A 165 -3.10 3.92 18.16
C ALA A 165 -1.79 3.68 18.94
N ALA A 166 -0.64 3.88 18.30
CA ALA A 166 0.67 3.72 18.96
C ALA A 166 0.91 4.79 20.04
N TRP A 167 0.58 6.05 19.75
CA TRP A 167 0.75 7.16 20.67
C TRP A 167 -0.25 7.12 21.84
N THR A 168 -1.50 6.70 21.61
CA THR A 168 -2.45 6.46 22.71
C THR A 168 -1.94 5.39 23.67
N ARG A 169 -1.31 4.32 23.15
CA ARG A 169 -0.66 3.31 23.99
C ARG A 169 0.55 3.85 24.72
N SER A 170 1.35 4.70 24.07
CA SER A 170 2.51 5.37 24.69
C SER A 170 2.08 6.22 25.89
N VAL A 171 1.02 7.03 25.74
CA VAL A 171 0.41 7.78 26.85
C VAL A 171 -0.04 6.85 27.96
N GLY A 172 -0.68 5.72 27.62
CA GLY A 172 -1.08 4.71 28.60
C GLY A 172 0.11 4.13 29.39
N ASP A 173 1.23 3.84 28.71
CA ASP A 173 2.43 3.33 29.37
C ASP A 173 3.03 4.36 30.33
N PHE A 174 3.17 5.62 29.89
CA PHE A 174 3.68 6.70 30.74
C PHE A 174 2.76 6.99 31.93
N ARG A 175 1.44 7.03 31.73
CA ARG A 175 0.49 7.15 32.84
C ARG A 175 0.60 5.99 33.81
N GLY A 176 0.69 4.75 33.32
CA GLY A 176 0.89 3.57 34.15
C GLY A 176 2.20 3.62 34.94
N ALA A 177 3.31 4.09 34.34
CA ALA A 177 4.57 4.29 35.05
C ALA A 177 4.41 5.32 36.20
N HIS A 178 3.78 6.46 35.92
CA HIS A 178 3.54 7.50 36.92
C HIS A 178 2.56 7.06 38.03
N GLU A 179 1.54 6.28 37.70
CA GLU A 179 0.59 5.72 38.67
C GLU A 179 1.27 4.75 39.64
N LEU A 180 2.26 3.99 39.17
CA LEU A 180 3.05 3.06 39.99
C LEU A 180 4.15 3.75 40.80
N ASP A 181 4.77 4.80 40.25
CA ASP A 181 5.71 5.67 40.99
C ASP A 181 5.36 7.15 40.79
N PRO A 182 4.62 7.77 41.74
CA PRO A 182 4.25 9.18 41.66
C PRO A 182 5.45 10.15 41.65
N ARG A 183 6.67 9.69 41.93
CA ARG A 183 7.88 10.52 41.84
C ARG A 183 8.39 10.62 40.40
N ASP A 184 7.96 9.73 39.50
CA ASP A 184 8.27 9.78 38.08
C ASP A 184 7.46 10.89 37.39
N GLN A 185 7.88 12.13 37.62
CA GLN A 185 7.28 13.32 37.01
C GLN A 185 7.60 13.41 35.51
N GLU A 186 8.66 12.73 35.04
CA GLU A 186 9.02 12.70 33.63
C GLU A 186 7.97 11.92 32.84
N SER A 187 7.54 10.74 33.31
CA SER A 187 6.43 10.00 32.71
C SER A 187 5.16 10.84 32.63
N LYS A 188 4.81 11.57 33.70
CA LYS A 188 3.66 12.48 33.67
C LYS A 188 3.81 13.55 32.58
N ALA A 189 4.95 14.24 32.54
CA ALA A 189 5.21 15.29 31.56
C ALA A 189 5.18 14.75 30.12
N ASN A 190 5.73 13.55 29.89
CA ASN A 190 5.70 12.89 28.58
C ASN A 190 4.27 12.52 28.16
N ALA A 191 3.47 11.97 29.07
CA ALA A 191 2.07 11.67 28.80
C ALA A 191 1.29 12.92 28.39
N ASP A 192 1.45 14.02 29.14
CA ASP A 192 0.78 15.29 28.85
C ASP A 192 1.21 15.90 27.51
N ALA A 193 2.52 15.83 27.19
CA ALA A 193 3.05 16.33 25.92
C ALA A 193 2.54 15.52 24.71
N ILE A 194 2.49 14.18 24.83
CA ILE A 194 2.00 13.31 23.75
C ILE A 194 0.49 13.45 23.59
N ASP A 195 -0.26 13.69 24.66
CA ASP A 195 -1.70 13.96 24.58
C ASP A 195 -2.02 15.21 23.75
N GLU A 196 -1.23 16.27 23.85
CA GLU A 196 -1.42 17.45 22.99
C GLU A 196 -1.09 17.14 21.52
N LEU A 197 -0.02 16.37 21.27
CA LEU A 197 0.32 15.91 19.92
C LEU A 197 -0.78 15.02 19.32
N LEU A 198 -1.36 14.11 20.11
CA LEU A 198 -2.51 13.29 19.73
C LEU A 198 -3.68 14.16 19.31
N ARG A 199 -4.06 15.14 20.14
CA ARG A 199 -5.17 16.06 19.83
C ARG A 199 -4.93 16.81 18.51
N SER A 200 -3.70 17.26 18.24
CA SER A 200 -3.39 17.91 16.95
C SER A 200 -3.50 16.93 15.78
N LEU A 201 -2.88 15.75 15.90
CA LEU A 201 -2.88 14.74 14.84
C LEU A 201 -4.30 14.24 14.56
N GLU A 202 -5.16 14.07 15.56
CA GLU A 202 -6.57 13.71 15.40
C GLU A 202 -7.35 14.78 14.62
N ARG A 203 -7.15 16.06 14.95
CA ARG A 203 -7.79 17.17 14.21
C ARG A 203 -7.35 17.18 12.76
N GLU A 204 -6.05 17.10 12.50
CA GLU A 204 -5.49 17.09 11.14
C GLU A 204 -5.93 15.86 10.35
N THR A 205 -5.98 14.68 10.99
CA THR A 205 -6.44 13.44 10.36
C THR A 205 -7.92 13.51 10.01
N ARG A 206 -8.76 14.08 10.88
CA ARG A 206 -10.18 14.31 10.58
C ARG A 206 -10.35 15.27 9.40
N GLN A 207 -9.62 16.38 9.39
CA GLN A 207 -9.70 17.35 8.28
C GLN A 207 -9.28 16.72 6.93
N LEU A 208 -8.24 15.88 6.92
CA LEU A 208 -7.85 15.15 5.72
C LEU A 208 -8.91 14.12 5.32
N ALA A 209 -9.50 13.40 6.27
CA ALA A 209 -10.56 12.42 5.99
C ALA A 209 -11.79 13.09 5.38
N ASP A 210 -12.21 14.24 5.91
CA ASP A 210 -13.33 15.01 5.37
C ASP A 210 -13.03 15.48 3.94
N ALA A 211 -11.81 15.93 3.66
CA ALA A 211 -11.38 16.33 2.32
C ALA A 211 -11.38 15.14 1.34
N VAL A 212 -10.87 13.97 1.74
CA VAL A 212 -10.88 12.75 0.91
C VAL A 212 -12.31 12.30 0.58
N VAL A 213 -13.22 12.36 1.54
CA VAL A 213 -14.64 12.05 1.29
C VAL A 213 -15.24 13.03 0.28
N ALA A 214 -15.01 14.33 0.46
CA ALA A 214 -15.47 15.34 -0.48
C ALA A 214 -14.87 15.13 -1.89
N GLN A 215 -13.60 14.73 -1.98
CA GLN A 215 -12.93 14.49 -3.26
C GLN A 215 -13.55 13.31 -4.01
N ARG A 216 -13.93 12.24 -3.30
CA ARG A 216 -14.64 11.10 -3.92
C ARG A 216 -15.97 11.55 -4.53
N LEU A 217 -16.73 12.36 -3.79
CA LEU A 217 -17.99 12.91 -4.31
C LEU A 217 -17.76 13.80 -5.53
N LYS A 218 -16.75 14.68 -5.49
CA LYS A 218 -16.39 15.55 -6.61
C LYS A 218 -15.85 14.78 -7.80
N GLN A 219 -15.15 13.68 -7.58
CA GLN A 219 -14.69 12.79 -8.64
C GLN A 219 -15.87 12.16 -9.39
N GLU A 220 -16.89 11.68 -8.67
CA GLU A 220 -18.11 11.16 -9.29
C GLU A 220 -18.87 12.26 -10.05
N GLU A 221 -19.00 13.45 -9.48
CA GLU A 221 -19.65 14.59 -10.12
C GLU A 221 -18.90 15.03 -11.40
N LEU A 222 -17.57 15.15 -11.35
CA LEU A 222 -16.73 15.41 -12.52
C LEU A 222 -16.98 14.38 -13.61
N ARG A 223 -16.98 13.09 -13.27
CA ARG A 223 -17.24 12.01 -14.24
C ARG A 223 -18.57 12.20 -14.96
N GLU A 224 -19.64 12.51 -14.22
CA GLU A 224 -20.98 12.68 -14.80
C GLU A 224 -21.05 13.94 -15.68
N VAL A 225 -20.50 15.07 -15.22
CA VAL A 225 -20.49 16.33 -15.98
C VAL A 225 -19.63 16.21 -17.25
N ILE A 226 -18.47 15.54 -17.17
CA ILE A 226 -17.62 15.22 -18.33
C ILE A 226 -18.41 14.43 -19.37
N ARG A 227 -19.11 13.37 -18.96
CA ARG A 227 -19.94 12.54 -19.86
C ARG A 227 -21.07 13.35 -20.49
N GLU A 228 -21.73 14.22 -19.73
CA GLU A 228 -22.79 15.08 -20.25
C GLU A 228 -22.28 16.11 -21.26
N LEU A 229 -21.10 16.70 -21.02
CA LEU A 229 -20.50 17.64 -21.95
C LEU A 229 -20.03 16.96 -23.24
N ILE A 230 -19.43 15.77 -23.16
CA ILE A 230 -19.03 14.97 -24.33
C ILE A 230 -20.20 14.70 -25.27
N LYS A 231 -21.39 14.41 -24.74
CA LYS A 231 -22.59 14.16 -25.57
C LYS A 231 -22.96 15.35 -26.47
N ARG A 232 -22.54 16.56 -26.12
CA ARG A 232 -22.89 17.81 -26.81
C ARG A 232 -21.82 18.29 -27.78
N ILE A 233 -20.59 17.82 -27.64
CA ILE A 233 -19.46 18.20 -28.50
C ILE A 233 -19.35 17.19 -29.66
N PRO A 234 -19.20 17.64 -30.92
CA PRO A 234 -18.92 16.77 -32.06
C PRO A 234 -17.61 15.99 -31.88
N ASP A 235 -17.59 14.74 -32.35
CA ASP A 235 -16.45 13.83 -32.14
C ASP A 235 -15.13 14.36 -32.74
N ASP A 236 -15.19 15.08 -33.86
CA ASP A 236 -14.03 15.71 -34.51
C ASP A 236 -13.45 16.90 -33.72
N LYS A 237 -14.20 17.40 -32.71
CA LYS A 237 -13.81 18.53 -31.87
C LYS A 237 -13.44 18.12 -30.44
N LEU A 238 -13.59 16.84 -30.07
CA LEU A 238 -13.28 16.37 -28.73
C LEU A 238 -11.78 16.55 -28.41
N PRO A 239 -11.44 16.91 -27.17
CA PRO A 239 -10.05 17.05 -26.78
C PRO A 239 -9.35 15.68 -26.78
N GLN A 240 -8.05 15.66 -27.07
CA GLN A 240 -7.27 14.41 -27.18
C GLN A 240 -7.32 13.59 -25.88
N ASN A 241 -7.39 14.25 -24.74
CA ASN A 241 -7.45 13.58 -23.45
C ASN A 241 -8.81 12.89 -23.17
N ALA A 242 -9.83 12.98 -24.04
CA ALA A 242 -11.11 12.31 -23.83
C ALA A 242 -11.08 10.77 -24.01
N GLU A 243 -10.22 10.25 -24.90
CA GLU A 243 -10.15 8.82 -25.24
C GLU A 243 -9.42 7.96 -24.19
N GLY A 244 -8.60 8.58 -23.32
CA GLY A 244 -7.70 7.84 -22.42
C GLY A 244 -6.46 7.34 -23.16
N ASP A 245 -5.27 7.68 -22.67
CA ASP A 245 -3.99 7.36 -23.34
C ASP A 245 -3.27 6.16 -22.70
N GLY A 246 -3.93 5.41 -21.81
CA GLY A 246 -3.34 4.24 -21.13
C GLY A 246 -4.35 3.30 -20.48
N GLU A 247 -3.92 2.08 -20.13
CA GLU A 247 -4.77 1.02 -19.54
C GLU A 247 -5.46 1.42 -18.23
N ASP A 248 -4.91 2.40 -17.49
CA ASP A 248 -5.44 2.90 -16.22
C ASP A 248 -6.25 4.21 -16.35
N ASP A 249 -6.24 4.83 -17.53
CA ASP A 249 -6.95 6.08 -17.79
C ASP A 249 -8.39 5.80 -18.16
N GLU A 250 -9.29 6.55 -17.54
CA GLU A 250 -10.71 6.43 -17.87
C GLU A 250 -10.99 7.00 -19.25
N ASN A 251 -11.59 6.16 -20.09
CA ASN A 251 -12.14 6.58 -21.37
C ASN A 251 -13.54 7.17 -21.13
N PHE A 252 -13.70 8.44 -21.46
CA PHE A 252 -14.95 9.14 -21.28
C PHE A 252 -15.84 9.13 -22.52
N LEU A 253 -15.35 8.57 -23.65
CA LEU A 253 -16.16 8.37 -24.82
C LEU A 253 -17.20 7.25 -24.59
N PRO A 254 -18.46 7.45 -25.02
CA PRO A 254 -19.45 6.38 -25.11
C PRO A 254 -18.92 5.17 -25.89
N GLU A 255 -19.31 3.94 -25.52
CA GLU A 255 -18.80 2.70 -26.14
C GLU A 255 -18.94 2.66 -27.66
N ASP A 256 -20.03 3.23 -28.20
CA ASP A 256 -20.31 3.34 -29.63
C ASP A 256 -19.40 4.31 -30.38
N ARG A 257 -18.68 5.18 -29.66
CA ARG A 257 -17.78 6.18 -30.21
C ARG A 257 -16.30 5.87 -29.96
N GLN A 258 -16.01 4.77 -29.26
CA GLN A 258 -14.65 4.33 -29.03
C GLN A 258 -14.08 3.71 -30.30
N LYS A 259 -12.81 4.02 -30.60
CA LYS A 259 -12.09 3.36 -31.71
C LYS A 259 -12.00 1.86 -31.44
N PRO A 260 -12.30 0.99 -32.41
CA PRO A 260 -12.13 -0.46 -32.25
C PRO A 260 -10.66 -0.76 -31.95
N GLY A 261 -10.38 -1.11 -30.69
CA GLY A 261 -9.03 -1.43 -30.20
C GLY A 261 -8.61 -0.74 -28.90
N ALA A 262 -9.32 0.29 -28.43
CA ALA A 262 -8.87 1.10 -27.28
C ALA A 262 -9.23 0.54 -25.88
N GLY A 263 -9.95 -0.58 -25.77
CA GLY A 263 -10.53 -0.97 -24.46
C GLY A 263 -10.80 -2.45 -24.19
N SER A 264 -10.28 -3.39 -24.99
CA SER A 264 -10.37 -4.80 -24.58
C SER A 264 -9.20 -5.62 -25.08
N GLY A 265 -8.48 -6.23 -24.13
CA GLY A 265 -7.52 -7.31 -24.38
C GLY A 265 -8.20 -8.58 -24.88
N LYS A 266 -8.95 -8.52 -25.99
CA LYS A 266 -9.12 -9.69 -26.85
C LYS A 266 -7.91 -9.72 -27.77
N ARG A 267 -6.91 -10.53 -27.39
CA ARG A 267 -5.98 -11.06 -28.38
C ARG A 267 -6.84 -11.57 -29.55
N GLU A 268 -6.63 -11.01 -30.74
CA GLU A 268 -7.11 -11.67 -31.96
C GLU A 268 -6.68 -13.13 -31.88
N PRO A 269 -7.56 -14.09 -32.19
CA PRO A 269 -7.11 -15.46 -32.36
C PRO A 269 -6.10 -15.40 -33.50
N ARG A 270 -4.81 -15.52 -33.17
CA ARG A 270 -3.78 -15.72 -34.19
C ARG A 270 -4.23 -16.93 -34.99
N SER A 271 -4.59 -16.67 -36.25
CA SER A 271 -4.76 -17.69 -37.27
C SER A 271 -3.66 -18.73 -37.10
N GLY A 272 -4.04 -20.00 -37.02
CA GLY A 272 -3.18 -21.13 -36.71
C GLY A 272 -2.12 -21.37 -37.77
N GLU A 273 -1.10 -20.51 -37.82
CA GLU A 273 0.14 -20.81 -38.51
C GLU A 273 1.06 -21.53 -37.52
N GLU A 274 1.31 -22.80 -37.79
CA GLU A 274 2.30 -23.60 -37.08
C GLU A 274 3.66 -22.93 -37.20
N GLN A 275 4.10 -22.29 -36.12
CA GLN A 275 5.47 -21.81 -36.02
C GLN A 275 6.40 -23.00 -35.87
N LYS A 276 7.34 -23.14 -36.83
CA LYS A 276 8.44 -24.10 -36.73
C LYS A 276 9.35 -23.69 -35.57
N MET A 277 9.13 -24.31 -34.42
CA MET A 277 9.97 -24.15 -33.25
C MET A 277 11.36 -24.74 -33.50
N THR A 278 12.41 -24.05 -33.06
CA THR A 278 13.78 -24.57 -33.16
C THR A 278 13.98 -25.72 -32.17
N GLU A 279 14.90 -26.65 -32.46
CA GLU A 279 15.13 -27.83 -31.61
C GLU A 279 15.51 -27.46 -30.16
N GLN A 280 16.15 -26.29 -29.99
CA GLN A 280 16.54 -25.77 -28.67
C GLN A 280 15.34 -25.23 -27.88
N GLU A 281 14.38 -24.58 -28.55
CA GLU A 281 13.13 -24.11 -27.94
C GLU A 281 12.21 -25.28 -27.57
N ALA A 282 12.17 -26.33 -28.41
CA ALA A 282 11.41 -27.55 -28.11
C ALA A 282 11.96 -28.28 -26.87
N ARG A 283 13.29 -28.31 -26.71
CA ARG A 283 13.94 -28.88 -25.51
C ARG A 283 13.66 -28.06 -24.25
N GLY A 284 13.70 -26.73 -24.34
CA GLY A 284 13.34 -25.85 -23.21
C GLY A 284 11.88 -25.99 -22.77
N ALA A 285 10.95 -26.11 -23.74
CA ALA A 285 9.53 -26.32 -23.46
C ALA A 285 9.25 -27.70 -22.82
N LEU A 286 9.95 -28.76 -23.27
CA LEU A 286 9.84 -30.09 -22.68
C LEU A 286 10.40 -30.17 -21.26
N GLU A 287 11.45 -29.43 -20.95
CA GLU A 287 12.04 -29.37 -19.61
C GLU A 287 11.13 -28.63 -18.61
N GLY A 288 10.43 -27.58 -19.06
CA GLY A 288 9.37 -26.91 -18.30
C GLY A 288 8.19 -27.83 -17.96
N LEU A 289 7.71 -28.59 -18.95
CA LEU A 289 6.63 -29.58 -18.78
C LEU A 289 7.00 -30.71 -17.80
N LYS A 290 8.26 -31.14 -17.78
CA LYS A 290 8.73 -32.19 -16.86
C LYS A 290 8.76 -31.71 -15.40
N ASN A 291 8.98 -30.41 -15.18
CA ASN A 291 8.93 -29.78 -13.85
C ASN A 291 7.49 -29.55 -13.36
N GLU A 292 6.54 -29.34 -14.26
CA GLU A 292 5.12 -29.18 -13.92
C GLU A 292 4.41 -30.53 -13.66
N PHE A 293 4.73 -31.59 -14.40
CA PHE A 293 4.15 -32.93 -14.15
C PHE A 293 4.84 -33.70 -12.99
N GLY A 294 5.99 -33.23 -12.51
CA GLY A 294 6.75 -33.85 -11.41
C GLY A 294 6.27 -33.47 -10.00
N ARG A 295 5.45 -32.43 -9.87
CA ARG A 295 4.82 -32.06 -8.59
C ARG A 295 3.46 -32.73 -8.48
N LYS A 296 3.38 -33.76 -7.64
CA LYS A 296 2.16 -34.49 -7.26
C LYS A 296 0.95 -33.54 -7.14
N MET A 297 -0.02 -33.70 -8.04
CA MET A 297 -1.37 -33.15 -7.90
C MET A 297 -2.07 -33.86 -6.71
N PRO A 298 -2.64 -33.15 -5.72
CA PRO A 298 -3.50 -33.75 -4.73
C PRO A 298 -4.91 -33.91 -5.32
N ALA A 299 -5.28 -35.13 -5.71
CA ALA A 299 -6.66 -35.45 -6.09
C ALA A 299 -7.50 -35.64 -4.82
N GLY A 300 -8.52 -34.79 -4.65
CA GLY A 300 -9.54 -34.89 -3.61
C GLY A 300 -10.53 -36.04 -3.85
N GLU A 301 -11.07 -36.56 -2.76
CA GLU A 301 -11.90 -37.75 -2.61
C GLU A 301 -13.30 -37.68 -3.24
N LYS A 302 -13.81 -38.84 -3.72
CA LYS A 302 -15.02 -39.58 -3.28
C LYS A 302 -15.45 -40.61 -4.35
N PRO A 303 -16.35 -41.58 -4.08
CA PRO A 303 -16.45 -42.52 -2.95
C PRO A 303 -16.72 -43.99 -3.40
N GLY A 304 -16.30 -44.98 -2.60
CA GLY A 304 -16.94 -46.31 -2.50
C GLY A 304 -16.62 -47.37 -3.58
N ALA A 305 -15.84 -48.38 -3.19
CA ALA A 305 -16.04 -49.81 -3.49
C ALA A 305 -14.83 -50.62 -2.96
N ASP A 306 -14.97 -51.06 -1.71
CA ASP A 306 -14.75 -52.43 -1.22
C ASP A 306 -13.69 -53.30 -1.93
N GLY A 307 -12.67 -53.73 -1.18
CA GLY A 307 -11.75 -54.77 -1.62
C GLY A 307 -10.59 -55.02 -0.66
N GLU A 308 -10.75 -55.99 0.22
CA GLU A 308 -9.80 -56.49 1.21
C GLU A 308 -8.42 -56.90 0.63
N GLY A 309 -7.34 -56.78 1.43
CA GLY A 309 -6.08 -57.49 1.14
C GLY A 309 -4.85 -56.94 1.86
N LYS A 310 -4.47 -57.57 2.99
CA LYS A 310 -3.25 -57.31 3.79
C LYS A 310 -1.93 -57.65 3.04
N PRO A 311 -0.77 -57.13 3.51
CA PRO A 311 0.44 -56.95 2.72
C PRO A 311 1.40 -58.15 2.75
N GLY A 312 2.04 -58.42 1.61
CA GLY A 312 3.15 -59.38 1.45
C GLY A 312 4.43 -58.69 0.96
N LYS A 313 5.54 -58.95 1.66
CA LYS A 313 6.95 -58.62 1.36
C LYS A 313 7.38 -59.09 -0.06
N PRO A 314 8.60 -58.75 -0.56
CA PRO A 314 9.71 -59.69 -0.32
C PRO A 314 11.16 -59.12 -0.26
N ASN A 315 11.94 -59.78 0.60
CA ASN A 315 13.31 -60.28 0.43
C ASN A 315 14.44 -59.46 -0.23
N ALA A 316 15.41 -59.17 0.65
CA ALA A 316 16.86 -59.35 0.52
C ALA A 316 17.42 -60.26 -0.59
N LYS A 317 18.57 -59.83 -1.15
CA LYS A 317 19.83 -60.60 -1.28
C LYS A 317 21.01 -59.62 -1.49
N LYS A 318 21.91 -59.51 -0.50
CA LYS A 318 23.34 -59.91 -0.52
C LYS A 318 24.19 -59.22 -1.61
N GLY A 319 25.07 -58.27 -1.26
CA GLY A 319 26.50 -58.47 -0.89
C GLY A 319 27.37 -57.93 -2.05
N LYS A 320 28.52 -57.26 -1.92
CA LYS A 320 29.63 -57.28 -0.97
C LYS A 320 30.46 -55.98 -1.12
N ASP A 321 31.00 -55.50 0.00
CA ASP A 321 32.38 -55.06 0.28
C ASP A 321 33.25 -54.55 -0.88
N TYR A 322 33.69 -53.28 -0.83
CA TYR A 322 34.94 -52.83 -0.20
C TYR A 322 34.86 -51.33 0.13
#